data_AF-A0A1F1WM48-F1
#
_entry.id   AF-A0A1F1WM48-F1
#
_cell.length_a   1.000
_cell.length_b   1.000
_cell.length_c   1.000
_cell.angle_alpha   90.00
_cell.angle_beta   90.00
_cell.angle_gamma   90.00
#
_symmetry.space_group_name_H-M   'P 1'
#
loop_
_entity.id
_entity.type
_entity.pdbx_description
1 polymer ?
#
loop_
_entity_poly.entity_id
_entity_poly.type
_entity_poly.pdbx_seq_one_letter_code
_entity_poly.pdbx_strand_id
1 'polypeptide(L)'
;MMTEDATPAPGDTDFTYLTEIEQHYLNELGEAVADHEVRLERLEAKEKEPPVPRDWIARHQSVQAWNELADWVDWLNANYSMPHARRVQECWPAHPGLVHVLAGLRSAWRASVLSDEQSKEQGNAMAAFHDYHLFPFFQRLEDTKLFKCSNGHKADDEHAATDRDRFPEGLVGEDEVADASPAPSVEPEGPEVVALPAQEGAGDLEDDSEWWRG
;
A
#
# COMPACT_ATOMS: atom_id res chain seq x y z
N MET A 1 77.03 19.01 -32.35
CA MET A 1 76.52 17.92 -31.49
C MET A 1 75.23 18.46 -30.86
N MET A 2 74.18 18.67 -31.66
CA MET A 2 73.11 17.72 -32.02
C MET A 2 72.47 17.13 -30.76
N THR A 3 71.41 17.81 -30.34
CA THR A 3 70.42 17.46 -29.32
C THR A 3 69.68 16.18 -29.72
N GLU A 4 69.63 15.22 -28.80
CA GLU A 4 68.94 13.95 -28.98
C GLU A 4 67.43 14.16 -28.81
N ASP A 5 66.69 14.00 -29.91
CA ASP A 5 65.23 13.98 -29.96
C ASP A 5 64.77 12.53 -29.69
N ALA A 6 64.17 12.30 -28.53
CA ALA A 6 63.68 10.99 -28.12
C ALA A 6 62.34 10.69 -28.81
N THR A 7 62.40 9.96 -29.93
CA THR A 7 61.23 9.35 -30.57
C THR A 7 60.68 8.23 -29.67
N PRO A 8 59.39 8.23 -29.27
CA PRO A 8 58.81 7.11 -28.52
C PRO A 8 58.69 5.88 -29.42
N ALA A 9 59.09 4.72 -28.90
CA ALA A 9 59.07 3.45 -29.60
C ALA A 9 57.62 3.00 -29.93
N PRO A 10 57.37 2.45 -31.13
CA PRO A 10 56.06 1.94 -31.50
C PRO A 10 55.93 0.50 -30.98
N GLY A 11 55.24 0.32 -29.86
CA GLY A 11 54.96 -1.02 -29.35
C GLY A 11 54.63 -1.04 -27.88
N ASP A 12 53.38 -0.71 -27.55
CA ASP A 12 52.56 -1.43 -26.54
C ASP A 12 51.27 -0.65 -26.24
N THR A 13 50.52 -0.35 -27.30
CA THR A 13 49.06 -0.25 -27.16
C THR A 13 48.50 -1.35 -28.03
N ASP A 14 48.35 -2.53 -27.45
CA ASP A 14 47.63 -3.66 -28.04
C ASP A 14 46.14 -3.29 -28.12
N PHE A 15 45.82 -2.47 -29.12
CA PHE A 15 44.45 -2.13 -29.48
C PHE A 15 43.97 -3.26 -30.40
N THR A 16 43.44 -4.33 -29.80
CA THR A 16 42.79 -5.41 -30.53
C THR A 16 41.55 -4.85 -31.21
N TYR A 17 41.63 -4.63 -32.51
CA TYR A 17 40.48 -4.22 -33.32
C TYR A 17 39.46 -5.35 -33.32
N LEU A 18 38.28 -5.07 -32.77
CA LEU A 18 37.15 -5.98 -32.81
C LEU A 18 36.79 -6.32 -34.25
N THR A 19 36.45 -7.57 -34.50
CA THR A 19 35.89 -7.98 -35.80
C THR A 19 34.58 -7.24 -36.08
N GLU A 20 34.21 -7.11 -37.36
CA GLU A 20 32.94 -6.47 -37.75
C GLU A 20 31.72 -7.12 -37.06
N ILE A 21 31.79 -8.44 -36.81
CA ILE A 21 30.77 -9.21 -36.11
C ILE A 21 30.70 -8.80 -34.63
N GLU A 22 31.84 -8.69 -33.94
CA GLU A 22 31.88 -8.26 -32.54
C GLU A 22 31.45 -6.79 -32.38
N GLN A 23 31.83 -5.92 -33.31
CA GLN A 23 31.37 -4.52 -33.34
C GLN A 23 29.86 -4.45 -33.52
N HIS A 24 29.28 -5.27 -34.38
CA HIS A 24 27.84 -5.35 -34.57
C HIS A 24 27.13 -5.79 -33.28
N TYR A 25 27.60 -6.84 -32.59
CA TYR A 25 27.03 -7.28 -31.32
C TYR A 25 27.11 -6.23 -30.22
N LEU A 26 28.24 -5.51 -30.11
CA LEU A 26 28.38 -4.43 -29.13
C LEU A 26 27.44 -3.27 -29.42
N ASN A 27 27.21 -2.96 -30.70
CA ASN A 27 26.24 -1.95 -31.10
C ASN A 27 24.81 -2.38 -30.75
N GLU A 28 24.42 -3.64 -31.03
CA GLU A 28 23.11 -4.17 -30.66
C GLU A 28 22.90 -4.18 -29.14
N LEU A 29 23.91 -4.57 -28.36
CA LEU A 29 23.86 -4.53 -26.91
C LEU A 29 23.76 -3.09 -26.39
N GLY A 30 24.50 -2.16 -26.98
CA GLY A 30 24.41 -0.73 -26.65
C GLY A 30 23.03 -0.16 -26.93
N GLU A 31 22.41 -0.55 -28.04
CA GLU A 31 21.04 -0.16 -28.38
C GLU A 31 20.02 -0.74 -27.40
N ALA A 32 20.15 -2.02 -27.03
CA ALA A 32 19.28 -2.65 -26.05
C ALA A 32 19.40 -2.03 -24.66
N VAL A 33 20.62 -1.70 -24.20
CA VAL A 33 20.83 -1.00 -22.92
C VAL A 33 20.19 0.39 -22.96
N ALA A 34 20.36 1.13 -24.07
CA ALA A 34 19.73 2.44 -24.22
C ALA A 34 18.19 2.37 -24.21
N ASP A 35 17.57 1.37 -24.86
CA ASP A 35 16.12 1.16 -24.78
C ASP A 35 15.67 0.82 -23.35
N HIS A 36 16.43 -0.01 -22.64
CA HIS A 36 16.16 -0.35 -21.25
C HIS A 36 16.28 0.86 -20.32
N GLU A 37 17.29 1.72 -20.49
CA GLU A 37 17.44 2.97 -19.73
C GLU A 37 16.23 3.88 -19.93
N VAL A 38 15.83 4.11 -21.19
CA VAL A 38 14.63 4.92 -21.51
C VAL A 38 13.36 4.30 -20.91
N ARG A 39 13.23 2.97 -20.92
CA ARG A 39 12.11 2.27 -20.29
C ARG A 39 12.12 2.45 -18.78
N LEU A 40 13.28 2.37 -18.13
CA LEU A 40 13.43 2.59 -16.68
C LEU A 40 13.07 4.02 -16.32
N GLU A 41 13.59 5.02 -17.03
CA GLU A 41 13.25 6.43 -16.81
C GLU A 41 11.74 6.66 -16.92
N ARG A 42 11.07 6.03 -17.91
CA ARG A 42 9.62 6.11 -18.05
C ARG A 42 8.87 5.47 -16.89
N LEU A 43 9.35 4.33 -16.39
CA LEU A 43 8.74 3.64 -15.25
C LEU A 43 8.95 4.44 -13.96
N GLU A 44 10.14 4.97 -13.73
CA GLU A 44 10.46 5.84 -12.59
C GLU A 44 9.64 7.13 -12.62
N ALA A 45 9.47 7.75 -13.80
CA ALA A 45 8.62 8.92 -13.95
C ALA A 45 7.15 8.61 -13.62
N LYS A 46 6.65 7.44 -14.05
CA LYS A 46 5.31 6.96 -13.73
C LYS A 46 5.13 6.63 -12.25
N GLU A 47 6.18 6.15 -11.58
CA GLU A 47 6.17 5.88 -10.13
C GLU A 47 6.16 7.18 -9.30
N LYS A 48 6.79 8.24 -9.81
CA LYS A 48 6.80 9.57 -9.16
C LYS A 48 5.45 10.29 -9.17
N GLU A 49 4.53 9.94 -10.09
CA GLU A 49 3.18 10.52 -10.07
C GLU A 49 2.42 9.99 -8.84
N PRO A 50 1.91 10.88 -7.95
CA PRO A 50 1.16 10.42 -6.78
C PRO A 50 -0.10 9.70 -7.25
N PRO A 51 -0.32 8.44 -6.82
CA PRO A 51 -1.45 7.67 -7.30
C PRO A 51 -2.74 8.29 -6.77
N VAL A 52 -3.60 8.78 -7.68
CA VAL A 52 -4.96 9.20 -7.31
C VAL A 52 -5.73 7.97 -6.83
N PRO A 53 -6.21 7.94 -5.57
CA PRO A 53 -6.99 6.82 -5.08
C PRO A 53 -8.27 6.67 -5.91
N ARG A 54 -8.43 5.50 -6.52
CA ARG A 54 -9.65 5.15 -7.27
C ARG A 54 -10.35 4.01 -6.56
N ASP A 55 -11.67 4.12 -6.49
CA ASP A 55 -12.51 3.07 -5.92
C ASP A 55 -12.32 1.74 -6.67
N TRP A 56 -12.69 0.62 -6.03
CA TRP A 56 -12.46 -0.71 -6.62
C TRP A 56 -13.25 -0.94 -7.92
N ILE A 57 -14.49 -0.44 -8.00
CA ILE A 57 -15.40 -0.64 -9.13
C ILE A 57 -14.86 0.10 -10.36
N ALA A 58 -14.44 1.35 -10.20
CA ALA A 58 -13.84 2.17 -11.25
C ALA A 58 -12.54 1.54 -11.80
N ARG A 59 -11.76 0.86 -10.94
CA ARG A 59 -10.52 0.16 -11.34
C ARG A 59 -10.77 -1.20 -12.00
N HIS A 60 -11.87 -1.87 -11.71
CA HIS A 60 -12.13 -3.26 -12.13
C HIS A 60 -13.43 -3.34 -12.95
N GLN A 61 -13.38 -2.82 -14.18
CA GLN A 61 -14.51 -2.85 -15.10
C GLN A 61 -14.62 -4.16 -15.91
N SER A 62 -13.65 -5.07 -15.76
CA SER A 62 -13.65 -6.35 -16.46
C SER A 62 -14.53 -7.38 -15.74
N VAL A 63 -15.29 -8.17 -16.50
CA VAL A 63 -16.11 -9.28 -15.97
C VAL A 63 -15.24 -10.28 -15.19
N GLN A 64 -14.00 -10.50 -15.61
CA GLN A 64 -13.07 -11.40 -14.93
C GLN A 64 -12.82 -10.98 -13.48
N ALA A 65 -12.58 -9.69 -13.20
CA ALA A 65 -12.30 -9.24 -11.85
C ALA A 65 -13.52 -9.40 -10.91
N TRP A 66 -14.73 -9.22 -11.45
CA TRP A 66 -15.97 -9.47 -10.73
C TRP A 66 -16.19 -10.96 -10.46
N ASN A 67 -15.91 -11.82 -11.43
CA ASN A 67 -15.98 -13.27 -11.24
C ASN A 67 -14.98 -13.74 -10.18
N GLU A 68 -13.74 -13.27 -10.20
CA GLU A 68 -12.74 -13.60 -9.18
C GLU A 68 -13.15 -13.16 -7.76
N LEU A 69 -13.88 -12.02 -7.66
CA LEU A 69 -14.43 -11.59 -6.39
C LEU A 69 -15.62 -12.47 -5.98
N ALA A 70 -16.51 -12.82 -6.92
CA ALA A 70 -17.63 -13.72 -6.68
C ALA A 70 -17.17 -15.11 -6.21
N ASP A 71 -16.21 -15.72 -6.90
CA ASP A 71 -15.62 -17.01 -6.54
C ASP A 71 -15.06 -16.97 -5.11
N TRP A 72 -14.41 -15.86 -4.74
CA TRP A 72 -13.90 -15.68 -3.39
C TRP A 72 -15.01 -15.49 -2.35
N VAL A 73 -16.09 -14.76 -2.68
CA VAL A 73 -17.26 -14.62 -1.79
C VAL A 73 -17.97 -15.96 -1.59
N ASP A 74 -18.07 -16.77 -2.63
CA ASP A 74 -18.63 -18.13 -2.56
C ASP A 74 -17.76 -19.02 -1.68
N TRP A 75 -16.44 -18.97 -1.85
CA TRP A 75 -15.49 -19.62 -0.94
C TRP A 75 -15.64 -19.11 0.50
N LEU A 76 -15.76 -17.80 0.71
CA LEU A 76 -15.93 -17.20 2.03
C LEU A 76 -17.20 -17.74 2.72
N ASN A 77 -18.33 -17.73 2.01
CA ASN A 77 -19.59 -18.28 2.50
C ASN A 77 -19.46 -19.79 2.78
N ALA A 78 -18.79 -20.57 1.91
CA ALA A 78 -18.64 -22.00 2.11
C ALA A 78 -17.78 -22.34 3.34
N ASN A 79 -16.71 -21.59 3.60
CA ASN A 79 -15.74 -21.90 4.66
C ASN A 79 -16.08 -21.26 6.01
N TYR A 80 -16.78 -20.13 6.00
CA TYR A 80 -17.10 -19.37 7.21
C TYR A 80 -18.60 -19.27 7.50
N SER A 81 -19.45 -20.02 6.78
CA SER A 81 -20.88 -20.04 7.10
C SER A 81 -21.14 -20.63 8.48
N MET A 82 -21.43 -19.73 9.41
CA MET A 82 -22.05 -20.01 10.70
C MET A 82 -23.57 -19.81 10.54
N PRO A 83 -24.43 -20.49 11.32
CA PRO A 83 -25.79 -20.89 10.92
C PRO A 83 -26.62 -19.74 10.32
N HIS A 84 -27.03 -19.92 9.04
CA HIS A 84 -28.00 -19.18 8.19
C HIS A 84 -28.05 -17.64 8.20
N ALA A 85 -27.75 -16.96 9.29
CA ALA A 85 -27.79 -15.50 9.43
C ALA A 85 -26.47 -14.81 9.04
N ARG A 86 -25.34 -15.52 9.07
CA ARG A 86 -24.00 -14.94 8.81
C ARG A 86 -23.47 -15.32 7.43
N ARG A 87 -24.22 -14.97 6.39
CA ARG A 87 -23.79 -15.18 5.00
C ARG A 87 -24.01 -13.94 4.15
N VAL A 88 -23.09 -13.73 3.22
CA VAL A 88 -23.22 -12.68 2.20
C VAL A 88 -24.34 -13.10 1.24
N GLN A 89 -25.31 -12.23 1.00
CA GLN A 89 -26.45 -12.51 0.12
C GLN A 89 -26.04 -12.41 -1.36
N GLU A 90 -26.71 -13.17 -2.23
CA GLU A 90 -26.43 -13.23 -3.68
C GLU A 90 -26.53 -11.88 -4.40
N CYS A 91 -27.28 -10.93 -3.84
CA CYS A 91 -27.45 -9.60 -4.42
C CYS A 91 -26.29 -8.64 -4.10
N TRP A 92 -25.24 -9.09 -3.39
CA TRP A 92 -24.09 -8.25 -3.05
C TRP A 92 -23.47 -7.45 -4.21
N PRO A 93 -23.44 -7.93 -5.48
CA PRO A 93 -22.88 -7.14 -6.58
C PRO A 93 -23.68 -5.87 -6.88
N ALA A 94 -24.96 -5.81 -6.50
CA ALA A 94 -25.84 -4.66 -6.70
C ALA A 94 -25.66 -3.57 -5.62
N HIS A 95 -24.79 -3.79 -4.63
CA HIS A 95 -24.57 -2.87 -3.51
C HIS A 95 -23.12 -2.34 -3.54
N PRO A 96 -22.85 -1.16 -4.13
CA PRO A 96 -21.49 -0.65 -4.31
C PRO A 96 -20.68 -0.57 -3.00
N GLY A 97 -21.32 -0.17 -1.90
CA GLY A 97 -20.69 -0.14 -0.58
C GLY A 97 -20.23 -1.52 -0.12
N LEU A 98 -21.06 -2.55 -0.31
CA LEU A 98 -20.71 -3.93 0.05
C LEU A 98 -19.62 -4.50 -0.87
N VAL A 99 -19.63 -4.16 -2.17
CA VAL A 99 -18.55 -4.51 -3.10
C VAL A 99 -17.20 -4.00 -2.60
N HIS A 100 -17.13 -2.74 -2.15
CA HIS A 100 -15.88 -2.18 -1.61
C HIS A 100 -15.42 -2.88 -0.33
N VAL A 101 -16.35 -3.17 0.58
CA VAL A 101 -16.05 -3.91 1.82
C VAL A 101 -15.52 -5.31 1.51
N LEU A 102 -16.16 -6.05 0.61
CA LEU A 102 -15.75 -7.39 0.21
C LEU A 102 -14.40 -7.39 -0.53
N ALA A 103 -14.19 -6.43 -1.43
CA ALA A 103 -12.91 -6.29 -2.12
C ALA A 103 -11.76 -5.96 -1.15
N GLY A 104 -12.01 -5.10 -0.16
CA GLY A 104 -11.07 -4.80 0.92
C GLY A 104 -10.79 -6.04 1.78
N LEU A 105 -11.84 -6.76 2.18
CA LEU A 105 -11.71 -7.97 2.99
C LEU A 105 -10.94 -9.07 2.25
N ARG A 106 -11.20 -9.28 0.95
CA ARG A 106 -10.41 -10.18 0.10
C ARG A 106 -8.95 -9.77 0.03
N SER A 107 -8.67 -8.48 -0.08
CA SER A 107 -7.30 -7.98 -0.15
C SER A 107 -6.55 -8.23 1.16
N ALA A 108 -7.20 -7.98 2.31
CA ALA A 108 -6.64 -8.30 3.62
C ALA A 108 -6.40 -9.80 3.80
N TRP A 109 -7.37 -10.64 3.39
CA TRP A 109 -7.22 -12.10 3.41
C TRP A 109 -6.02 -12.57 2.58
N ARG A 110 -5.89 -12.10 1.33
CA ARG A 110 -4.76 -12.47 0.46
C ARG A 110 -3.42 -12.08 1.07
N ALA A 111 -3.33 -10.87 1.63
CA ALA A 111 -2.11 -10.41 2.29
C ALA A 111 -1.75 -11.29 3.51
N SER A 112 -2.75 -11.65 4.32
CA SER A 112 -2.56 -12.52 5.47
C SER A 112 -2.15 -13.94 5.11
N VAL A 113 -2.78 -14.54 4.09
CA VAL A 113 -2.42 -15.90 3.61
C VAL A 113 -0.98 -15.91 3.09
N LEU A 114 -0.61 -14.95 2.26
CA LEU A 114 0.75 -14.87 1.70
C LEU A 114 1.80 -14.63 2.80
N SER A 115 1.48 -13.82 3.80
CA SER A 115 2.36 -13.59 4.94
C SER A 115 2.54 -14.85 5.78
N ASP A 116 1.48 -15.62 6.00
CA ASP A 116 1.51 -16.88 6.76
C ASP A 116 2.34 -17.96 6.04
N GLU A 117 2.15 -18.12 4.72
CA GLU A 117 2.94 -19.01 3.87
C GLU A 117 4.44 -18.68 3.91
N GLN A 118 4.79 -17.39 3.93
CA GLN A 118 6.18 -16.93 3.99
C GLN A 118 6.81 -17.10 5.38
N SER A 119 5.99 -17.07 6.44
CA SER A 119 6.45 -17.06 7.83
C SER A 119 6.84 -18.44 8.39
N LYS A 120 6.77 -19.51 7.59
CA LYS A 120 7.15 -20.90 7.99
C LYS A 120 6.61 -21.29 9.38
N GLU A 121 5.30 -21.11 9.59
CA GLU A 121 4.54 -21.50 10.80
C GLU A 121 4.77 -20.62 12.06
N GLN A 122 5.47 -19.49 11.95
CA GLN A 122 5.62 -18.51 13.04
C GLN A 122 4.76 -17.24 12.83
N GLY A 123 3.93 -17.21 11.79
CA GLY A 123 3.06 -16.09 11.46
C GLY A 123 1.79 -16.06 12.31
N ASN A 124 1.31 -14.86 12.66
CA ASN A 124 0.00 -14.64 13.27
C ASN A 124 -0.94 -13.84 12.34
N ALA A 125 -0.54 -13.59 11.10
CA ALA A 125 -1.26 -12.73 10.17
C ALA A 125 -2.67 -13.25 9.85
N MET A 126 -2.81 -14.57 9.74
CA MET A 126 -4.12 -15.20 9.57
C MET A 126 -4.98 -15.11 10.82
N ALA A 127 -4.43 -15.31 12.02
CA ALA A 127 -5.19 -15.11 13.26
C ALA A 127 -5.68 -13.65 13.38
N ALA A 128 -4.78 -12.69 13.14
CA ALA A 128 -5.10 -11.27 13.12
C ALA A 128 -6.19 -10.91 12.09
N PHE A 129 -6.18 -11.54 10.91
CA PHE A 129 -7.24 -11.34 9.91
C PHE A 129 -8.62 -11.74 10.45
N HIS A 130 -8.71 -12.88 11.13
CA HIS A 130 -9.98 -13.33 11.69
C HIS A 130 -10.51 -12.34 12.73
N ASP A 131 -9.64 -11.92 13.65
CA ASP A 131 -10.00 -11.07 14.78
C ASP A 131 -10.33 -9.63 14.37
N TYR A 132 -9.52 -9.02 13.51
CA TYR A 132 -9.66 -7.59 13.15
C TYR A 132 -10.56 -7.33 11.95
N HIS A 133 -10.71 -8.30 11.05
CA HIS A 133 -11.42 -8.08 9.79
C HIS A 133 -12.64 -8.98 9.64
N LEU A 134 -12.47 -10.30 9.76
CA LEU A 134 -13.52 -11.24 9.41
C LEU A 134 -14.69 -11.25 10.39
N PHE A 135 -14.43 -11.47 11.68
CA PHE A 135 -15.51 -11.53 12.68
C PHE A 135 -16.23 -10.18 12.84
N PRO A 136 -15.54 -9.04 12.87
CA PRO A 136 -16.21 -7.74 12.85
C PRO A 136 -17.04 -7.51 11.59
N PHE A 137 -16.64 -8.04 10.43
CA PHE A 137 -17.47 -7.97 9.22
C PHE A 137 -18.78 -8.75 9.41
N PHE A 138 -18.72 -10.00 9.86
CA PHE A 138 -19.93 -10.80 10.08
C PHE A 138 -20.87 -10.23 11.15
N GLN A 139 -20.32 -9.64 12.22
CA GLN A 139 -21.14 -8.93 13.21
C GLN A 139 -21.91 -7.76 12.60
N ARG A 140 -21.30 -7.01 11.70
CA ARG A 140 -21.97 -5.89 10.99
C ARG A 140 -22.93 -6.38 9.92
N LEU A 141 -22.71 -7.56 9.34
CA LEU A 141 -23.59 -8.14 8.34
C LEU A 141 -24.98 -8.47 8.90
N GLU A 142 -25.06 -8.77 10.21
CA GLU A 142 -26.33 -8.97 10.93
C GLU A 142 -27.09 -7.65 11.16
N ASP A 143 -26.42 -6.50 11.06
CA ASP A 143 -27.08 -5.21 11.24
C ASP A 143 -27.94 -4.87 10.02
N THR A 144 -29.24 -5.14 10.16
CA THR A 144 -30.27 -4.82 9.15
C THR A 144 -30.33 -3.33 8.77
N LYS A 145 -29.73 -2.42 9.56
CA LYS A 145 -29.58 -1.02 9.18
C LYS A 145 -28.54 -0.82 8.09
N LEU A 146 -27.49 -1.64 8.10
CA LEU A 146 -26.41 -1.62 7.11
C LEU A 146 -26.75 -2.49 5.91
N PHE A 147 -27.39 -3.65 6.13
CA PHE A 147 -27.71 -4.61 5.08
C PHE A 147 -29.18 -5.06 5.14
N LYS A 148 -30.02 -4.47 4.28
CA LYS A 148 -31.48 -4.66 4.30
C LYS A 148 -31.97 -5.90 3.51
N CYS A 149 -31.07 -6.71 2.97
CA CYS A 149 -31.36 -7.74 1.97
C CYS A 149 -31.79 -9.11 2.52
N SER A 150 -32.18 -9.18 3.78
CA SER A 150 -32.46 -10.43 4.50
C SER A 150 -33.63 -11.26 3.94
N ASN A 151 -34.59 -10.64 3.24
CA ASN A 151 -35.77 -11.30 2.64
C ASN A 151 -35.93 -10.94 1.15
N GLY A 152 -34.82 -10.72 0.45
CA GLY A 152 -34.80 -10.30 -0.94
C GLY A 152 -34.07 -8.97 -1.13
N HIS A 153 -33.62 -8.74 -2.35
CA HIS A 153 -32.87 -7.53 -2.71
C HIS A 153 -33.71 -6.27 -2.46
N LYS A 154 -33.10 -5.29 -1.82
CA LYS A 154 -33.63 -3.93 -1.65
C LYS A 154 -32.55 -2.97 -2.13
N ALA A 155 -32.91 -2.01 -2.97
CA ALA A 155 -31.96 -1.00 -3.42
C ALA A 155 -31.40 -0.19 -2.23
N ASP A 156 -30.18 0.30 -2.39
CA ASP A 156 -29.56 1.21 -1.42
C ASP A 156 -30.32 2.55 -1.38
N ASP A 157 -30.41 3.16 -0.20
CA ASP A 157 -31.01 4.48 -0.05
C ASP A 157 -30.12 5.54 -0.73
N GLU A 158 -30.73 6.48 -1.45
CA GLU A 158 -30.00 7.63 -1.98
C GLU A 158 -29.65 8.59 -0.84
N HIS A 159 -28.36 8.93 -0.74
CA HIS A 159 -27.86 9.85 0.28
C HIS A 159 -27.60 11.21 -0.34
N ALA A 160 -27.99 12.29 0.35
CA ALA A 160 -27.67 13.64 -0.08
C ALA A 160 -26.15 13.83 -0.10
N ALA A 161 -25.65 14.52 -1.14
CA ALA A 161 -24.25 14.92 -1.19
C ALA A 161 -23.89 15.81 0.01
N THR A 162 -22.62 15.78 0.41
CA THR A 162 -22.11 16.67 1.45
C THR A 162 -22.39 18.12 1.10
N ASP A 163 -23.09 18.81 2.00
CA ASP A 163 -23.33 20.25 1.90
C ASP A 163 -22.02 21.01 2.16
N ARG A 164 -21.37 21.44 1.07
CA ARG A 164 -20.08 22.14 1.11
C ARG A 164 -20.19 23.56 1.69
N ASP A 165 -21.40 24.12 1.75
CA ASP A 165 -21.64 25.45 2.32
C ASP A 165 -21.55 25.43 3.86
N ARG A 166 -21.50 24.24 4.47
CA ARG A 166 -21.30 24.04 5.91
C ARG A 166 -19.84 23.89 6.32
N PHE A 167 -18.91 24.00 5.37
CA PHE A 167 -17.49 23.95 5.70
C PHE A 167 -17.10 25.16 6.56
N PRO A 168 -16.17 24.99 7.52
CA PRO A 168 -15.65 26.11 8.29
C PRO A 168 -15.11 27.23 7.39
N GLU A 169 -15.39 28.48 7.76
CA GLU A 169 -14.82 29.63 7.08
C GLU A 169 -13.28 29.65 7.22
N GLY A 170 -12.56 30.02 6.16
CA GLY A 170 -11.10 30.13 6.17
C GLY A 170 -10.32 28.86 5.75
N LEU A 171 -10.98 27.83 5.22
CA LEU A 171 -10.29 26.74 4.53
C LEU A 171 -9.68 27.25 3.21
N VAL A 172 -8.36 27.39 3.19
CA VAL A 172 -7.56 27.67 1.99
C VAL A 172 -7.43 26.40 1.17
N GLY A 173 -7.64 26.51 -0.14
CA GLY A 173 -7.40 25.39 -1.06
C GLY A 173 -5.91 25.05 -1.13
N GLU A 174 -5.60 23.79 -1.42
CA GLU A 174 -4.23 23.31 -1.66
C GLU A 174 -3.52 24.09 -2.79
N ASP A 175 -4.28 24.71 -3.70
CA ASP A 175 -3.76 25.59 -4.76
C ASP A 175 -3.29 26.97 -4.26
N GLU A 176 -3.76 27.45 -3.10
CA GLU A 176 -3.38 28.77 -2.53
C GLU A 176 -2.17 28.69 -1.57
N VAL A 177 -1.82 27.49 -1.07
CA VAL A 177 -0.67 27.32 -0.15
C VAL A 177 0.67 27.32 -0.89
N ALA A 178 0.68 27.11 -2.21
CA ALA A 178 1.89 27.09 -3.02
C ALA A 178 2.50 28.49 -3.26
N ASP A 179 1.74 29.58 -3.07
CA ASP A 179 2.22 30.98 -3.19
C ASP A 179 2.60 31.61 -1.83
N ALA A 180 2.44 30.86 -0.73
CA ALA A 180 2.97 31.27 0.55
C ALA A 180 4.49 31.07 0.57
N SER A 181 5.22 32.09 0.09
CA SER A 181 6.66 32.25 0.34
C SER A 181 6.96 31.90 1.82
N PRO A 182 8.02 31.11 2.10
CA PRO A 182 8.27 30.63 3.45
C PRO A 182 8.38 31.81 4.41
N ALA A 183 7.56 31.78 5.47
CA ALA A 183 7.62 32.74 6.54
C ALA A 183 9.05 32.80 7.12
N PRO A 184 9.56 33.98 7.49
CA PRO A 184 10.89 34.10 8.08
C PRO A 184 10.96 33.25 9.34
N SER A 185 12.00 32.40 9.43
CA SER A 185 12.30 31.59 10.60
C SER A 185 12.46 32.49 11.82
N VAL A 186 11.44 32.51 12.69
CA VAL A 186 11.59 33.01 14.05
C VAL A 186 12.20 31.87 14.85
N GLU A 187 13.45 32.04 15.26
CA GLU A 187 14.10 31.13 16.21
C GLU A 187 13.26 31.10 17.51
N PRO A 188 12.80 29.93 17.98
CA PRO A 188 12.09 29.88 19.24
C PRO A 188 13.06 30.11 20.40
N GLU A 189 12.83 31.16 21.18
CA GLU A 189 13.39 31.27 22.54
C GLU A 189 12.96 30.01 23.31
N GLY A 190 13.93 29.18 23.67
CA GLY A 190 13.70 27.94 24.40
C GLY A 190 13.09 28.22 25.77
N PRO A 191 12.17 27.35 26.25
CA PRO A 191 11.59 27.53 27.57
C PRO A 191 12.66 27.36 28.67
N GLU A 192 12.67 28.31 29.61
CA GLU A 192 13.49 28.31 30.81
C GLU A 192 13.25 27.02 31.61
N VAL A 193 14.26 26.15 31.64
CA VAL A 193 14.20 24.84 32.32
C VAL A 193 14.34 25.06 33.83
N VAL A 194 13.23 24.95 34.56
CA VAL A 194 13.25 24.92 36.01
C VAL A 194 13.71 23.53 36.46
N ALA A 195 14.83 23.46 37.18
CA ALA A 195 15.37 22.21 37.70
C ALA A 195 14.43 21.57 38.73
N LEU A 196 14.02 20.32 38.46
CA LEU A 196 13.27 19.48 39.39
C LEU A 196 14.17 19.04 40.56
N PRO A 197 13.69 19.06 41.81
CA PRO A 197 14.46 18.57 42.96
C PRO A 197 14.64 17.04 42.90
N ALA A 198 15.83 16.59 43.31
CA ALA A 198 16.23 15.19 43.34
C ALA A 198 15.30 14.34 44.24
N GLN A 199 14.72 13.29 43.68
CA GLN A 199 13.96 12.30 44.42
C GLN A 199 14.89 11.13 44.78
N GLU A 200 15.22 10.99 46.06
CA GLU A 200 15.88 9.81 46.62
C GLU A 200 14.83 8.70 46.81
N GLY A 201 15.18 7.47 46.39
CA GLY A 201 14.39 6.29 46.74
C GLY A 201 14.38 5.22 45.64
N ALA A 202 15.42 4.39 45.60
CA ALA A 202 15.39 3.11 44.93
C ALA A 202 14.41 2.17 45.67
N GLY A 203 13.38 1.69 44.98
CA GLY A 203 12.47 0.65 45.44
C GLY A 203 12.49 -0.51 44.45
N ASP A 204 12.58 -1.72 45.00
CA ASP A 204 12.88 -2.99 44.33
C ASP A 204 11.98 -3.36 43.13
N LEU A 205 12.61 -3.97 42.12
CA LEU A 205 11.95 -4.66 41.01
C LEU A 205 11.49 -6.04 41.50
N GLU A 206 10.18 -6.24 41.60
CA GLU A 206 9.60 -7.57 41.85
C GLU A 206 9.61 -8.43 40.57
N ASP A 207 9.84 -9.73 40.77
CA ASP A 207 10.06 -10.79 39.78
C ASP A 207 8.72 -11.38 39.29
N ASP A 208 8.32 -11.07 38.05
CA ASP A 208 7.04 -11.47 37.44
C ASP A 208 7.09 -12.85 36.73
N SER A 209 7.68 -13.88 37.34
CA SER A 209 7.86 -15.19 36.69
C SER A 209 6.80 -16.28 36.99
N GLU A 210 5.64 -15.95 37.56
CA GLU A 210 4.62 -16.94 37.99
C GLU A 210 3.23 -16.86 37.33
N TRP A 211 3.05 -16.21 36.16
CA TRP A 211 1.70 -16.04 35.59
C TRP A 211 1.11 -17.22 34.79
N TRP A 212 1.84 -18.33 34.55
CA TRP A 212 1.37 -19.45 33.69
C TRP A 212 1.08 -20.78 34.40
N ARG A 213 0.80 -20.80 35.70
CA ARG A 213 0.24 -21.98 36.37
C ARG A 213 -1.14 -21.68 36.96
N GLY A 214 -2.17 -21.88 36.14
CA GLY A 214 -3.57 -21.88 36.53
C GLY A 214 -4.39 -22.69 35.55
#